data_AF-A0A1I3Q470-F1
#
_entry.id   AF-A0A1I3Q470-F1
#
_cell.length_a   1.000
_cell.length_b   1.000
_cell.length_c   1.000
_cell.angle_alpha   90.00
_cell.angle_beta   90.00
_cell.angle_gamma   90.00
#
_symmetry.space_group_name_H-M   'P 1'
#
loop_
_entity.id
_entity.type
_entity.pdbx_description
1 polymer ?
#
loop_
_entity_poly.entity_id
_entity_poly.type
_entity_poly.pdbx_seq_one_letter_code
_entity_poly.pdbx_strand_id
1 'polypeptide(L)' 'MSDFAPPDAARWAARAGLPLSGDRHDVVAATANHIHSVVSVLRELDLGEMAPFRQEVPGGAE' A
#
# COMPACT_ATOMS: atom_id res chain seq x y z
N MET A 1 -9.95 -6.61 9.45
CA MET A 1 -10.19 -6.29 8.03
C MET A 1 -9.88 -4.82 7.85
N SER A 2 -8.91 -4.49 7.01
CA SER A 2 -8.79 -3.09 6.56
C SER A 2 -9.75 -2.96 5.40
N ASP A 3 -10.90 -2.36 5.65
CA ASP A 3 -11.86 -2.03 4.60
C ASP A 3 -11.52 -0.64 4.11
N PHE A 4 -10.67 -0.56 3.08
CA PHE A 4 -10.52 0.66 2.31
C PHE A 4 -11.85 0.91 1.60
N ALA A 5 -12.59 1.91 2.07
CA ALA A 5 -13.80 2.34 1.40
C ALA A 5 -13.42 3.09 0.10
N PRO A 6 -14.33 3.16 -0.90
CA PRO A 6 -14.14 3.98 -2.10
C PRO A 6 -13.59 5.41 -1.85
N PRO A 7 -14.08 6.19 -0.86
CA PRO A 7 -13.51 7.50 -0.56
C PRO A 7 -12.08 7.46 0.00
N ASP A 8 -11.68 6.37 0.67
CA ASP A 8 -10.30 6.18 1.08
C ASP A 8 -9.40 5.95 -0.13
N ALA A 9 -9.82 5.12 -1.09
CA ALA A 9 -9.05 4.91 -2.32
C ALA A 9 -8.80 6.23 -3.06
N ALA A 10 -9.82 7.10 -3.17
CA ALA A 10 -9.69 8.43 -3.76
C ALA A 10 -8.69 9.32 -2.99
N ARG A 11 -8.79 9.36 -1.65
CA ARG A 11 -7.90 10.17 -0.80
C ARG A 11 -6.44 9.75 -0.93
N TRP A 12 -6.18 8.45 -0.90
CA TRP A 12 -4.82 7.91 -0.99
C TRP A 12 -4.23 8.07 -2.38
N ALA A 13 -5.03 7.88 -3.43
CA ALA A 13 -4.58 8.10 -4.79
C ALA A 13 -4.25 9.58 -5.07
N ALA A 14 -5.07 10.51 -4.56
CA ALA A 14 -4.75 11.94 -4.61
C ALA A 14 -3.46 12.28 -3.86
N ARG A 15 -3.24 11.69 -2.67
CA ARG A 15 -1.99 11.84 -1.91
C ARG A 15 -0.76 11.34 -2.69
N ALA A 16 -0.92 10.32 -3.53
CA ALA A 16 0.13 9.79 -4.40
C ALA A 16 0.33 10.58 -5.70
N GLY A 17 -0.43 11.67 -5.93
CA GLY A 17 -0.37 12.45 -7.16
C GLY A 17 -1.13 11.81 -8.33
N LEU A 18 -2.00 10.84 -8.07
CA LEU A 18 -2.77 10.08 -9.07
C LEU A 18 -4.28 10.19 -8.78
N PRO A 19 -4.90 11.37 -8.98
CA PRO A 19 -6.33 11.54 -8.71
C PRO A 19 -7.18 10.57 -9.55
N LEU A 20 -8.13 9.89 -8.91
CA LEU A 20 -9.01 8.92 -9.55
C LEU A 20 -10.33 9.57 -9.96
N SER A 21 -10.77 9.28 -11.17
CA SER A 21 -12.15 9.50 -11.58
C SER A 21 -13.12 8.70 -10.70
N GLY A 22 -14.32 9.24 -10.44
CA GLY A 22 -15.28 8.69 -9.49
C GLY A 22 -15.72 7.26 -9.79
N ASP A 23 -15.84 6.92 -11.08
CA ASP A 23 -16.14 5.58 -11.58
C ASP A 23 -15.06 4.53 -11.25
N ARG A 24 -13.86 4.97 -10.86
CA ARG A 24 -12.75 4.08 -10.49
C ARG A 24 -12.62 3.83 -8.98
N HIS A 25 -13.35 4.57 -8.14
CA HIS A 25 -13.16 4.50 -6.69
C HIS A 25 -13.48 3.10 -6.15
N ASP A 26 -14.57 2.49 -6.63
CA ASP A 26 -15.01 1.16 -6.19
C ASP A 26 -14.00 0.05 -6.58
N VAL A 27 -13.57 0.04 -7.85
CA VAL A 27 -12.65 -1.00 -8.34
C VAL A 27 -11.26 -0.89 -7.71
N VAL A 28 -10.78 0.34 -7.46
CA VAL A 28 -9.49 0.56 -6.79
C VAL A 28 -9.58 0.20 -5.31
N ALA A 29 -10.67 0.52 -4.62
CA ALA A 29 -10.90 0.10 -3.24
C ALA A 29 -10.92 -1.43 -3.11
N ALA A 30 -11.65 -2.13 -3.99
CA ALA A 30 -11.68 -3.59 -4.01
C ALA A 30 -10.28 -4.20 -4.26
N THR A 31 -9.51 -3.60 -5.18
CA THR A 31 -8.14 -4.02 -5.47
C THR A 31 -7.21 -3.81 -4.26
N ALA A 32 -7.31 -2.65 -3.60
CA ALA A 32 -6.54 -2.34 -2.40
C ALA A 32 -6.86 -3.30 -1.25
N ASN A 33 -8.14 -3.65 -1.06
CA ASN A 33 -8.57 -4.64 -0.08
C ASN A 33 -8.01 -6.04 -0.39
N HIS A 34 -8.00 -6.45 -1.67
CA HIS A 34 -7.39 -7.71 -2.08
C HIS A 34 -5.88 -7.75 -1.79
N ILE A 35 -5.14 -6.70 -2.17
CA ILE A 35 -3.70 -6.58 -1.86
C ILE A 35 -3.48 -6.61 -0.35
N HIS A 36 -4.28 -5.86 0.43
CA HIS A 36 -4.16 -5.86 1.88
C HIS A 36 -4.40 -7.27 2.44
N SER A 37 -5.37 -8.03 1.93
CA SER A 37 -5.59 -9.41 2.36
C SER A 37 -4.35 -10.28 2.18
N VAL A 38 -3.66 -10.16 1.04
CA VAL A 38 -2.42 -10.91 0.77
C VAL A 38 -1.27 -10.44 1.67
N VAL A 39 -1.06 -9.14 1.79
CA VAL A 39 0.01 -8.56 2.63
C VAL A 39 -0.23 -8.83 4.12
N SER A 40 -1.48 -8.99 4.55
CA SER A 40 -1.80 -9.31 5.94
C SER A 40 -1.21 -10.64 6.39
N VAL A 41 -1.12 -11.62 5.48
CA VAL A 41 -0.49 -12.92 5.77
C VAL A 41 0.99 -12.73 6.12
N LEU A 42 1.69 -11.77 5.49
CA LEU A 42 3.09 -11.48 5.83
C LEU A 42 3.26 -10.90 7.24
N ARG A 43 2.22 -10.28 7.82
CA ARG A 43 2.26 -9.75 9.19
C ARG A 43 2.17 -10.84 10.25
N GLU A 44 1.78 -12.04 9.86
CA GLU A 44 1.73 -13.20 10.76
C GLU A 44 3.11 -13.86 10.92
N LEU A 45 4.08 -13.47 10.10
CA LEU A 45 5.45 -13.94 10.21
C LEU A 45 6.10 -13.37 11.48
N ASP A 46 6.70 -14.25 12.28
CA ASP A 46 7.55 -13.84 13.40
C ASP A 46 8.92 -13.38 12.86
N LEU A 47 9.14 -12.07 12.89
CA LEU A 47 10.40 -11.46 12.47
C LEU A 47 11.43 -11.40 13.61
N GLY A 48 11.06 -11.73 14.86
CA GLY A 48 11.94 -11.68 16.02
C GLY A 48 12.77 -10.40 16.08
N GLU A 49 14.09 -10.55 16.23
CA GLU A 49 15.06 -9.46 16.28
C GLU A 49 15.65 -9.11 14.89
N MET A 50 15.03 -9.55 13.78
CA MET A 50 15.52 -9.22 12.44
C MET A 50 15.39 -7.73 12.17
N ALA A 51 16.53 -7.05 12.06
CA ALA A 51 16.58 -5.65 11.68
C ALA A 51 16.07 -5.45 10.24
N PRO A 52 15.38 -4.32 9.95
CA PRO A 52 15.04 -3.96 8.59
C PRO A 52 16.28 -3.84 7.70
N PHE A 53 16.22 -4.43 6.51
CA PHE A 53 17.25 -4.27 5.50
C PHE A 53 16.88 -3.15 4.53
N ARG A 54 17.82 -2.23 4.29
CA ARG A 54 17.74 -1.23 3.22
C ARG A 54 18.91 -1.45 2.29
N GLN A 55 18.63 -1.76 1.03
CA GLN A 55 19.67 -1.72 0.02
C GLN A 55 20.08 -0.26 -0.21
N GLU A 56 21.34 0.07 0.02
CA GLU A 56 21.88 1.36 -0.39
C GLU A 56 22.00 1.38 -1.92
N VAL A 57 21.42 2.39 -2.56
CA VAL A 57 21.64 2.61 -3.99
C VAL A 57 23.06 3.18 -4.12
N PRO A 58 23.98 2.50 -4.85
CA PRO A 58 25.32 3.05 -5.04
C PRO A 58 25.20 4.31 -5.91
N GLY A 59 25.61 5.46 -5.38
CA GLY A 59 25.64 6.74 -6.12
C GLY A 59 24.96 7.95 -5.46
N GLY A 60 24.52 7.87 -4.20
CA GLY A 60 23.96 9.01 -3.46
C GLY A 60 24.98 10.03 -2.92
N ALA A 61 26.08 10.25 -3.64
CA ALA A 61 27.05 11.29 -3.34
C ALA A 61 27.62 11.85 -4.66
N GLU A 62 26.94 12.86 -5.20
CA GLU A 62 27.46 14.18 -5.59
C GLU A 62 26.39 14.97 -6.36
#